data_AF-A0A2N1P806-F1
#
_entry.id   AF-A0A2N1P806-F1
#
_cell.length_a   1.000
_cell.length_b   1.000
_cell.length_c   1.000
_cell.angle_alpha   90.00
_cell.angle_beta   90.00
_cell.angle_gamma   90.00
#
_symmetry.space_group_name_H-M   'P 1'
#
loop_
_entity.id
_entity.type
_entity.pdbx_description
1 polymer ?
#
loop_
_entity_poly.entity_id
_entity_poly.type
_entity_poly.pdbx_seq_one_letter_code
_entity_poly.pdbx_strand_id
1 'polypeptide(L)'
;MSTKEIQEKIVDNMRRWQKIENASVASTGRVIEKTDNPIVRLVMELIQRDSQFHYRVQQMIADSLESKAIALSPDELGDVWGMIEDHIRLEEKTVELAQEALAALKGKKMLVQEYLLNYLLEDELKHNKILDHLQKIKAGMYPYA
;
A
#
# COMPACT_ATOMS: atom_id res chain seq x y z
N MET A 1 16.23 16.14 22.29
CA MET A 1 16.71 14.90 21.66
C MET A 1 17.57 15.29 20.47
N SER A 2 18.74 14.68 20.31
CA SER A 2 19.59 14.81 19.13
C SER A 2 18.95 14.11 17.92
N THR A 3 19.39 14.45 16.71
CA THR A 3 18.97 13.73 15.48
C THR A 3 19.21 12.23 15.59
N LYS A 4 20.34 11.83 16.20
CA LYS A 4 20.67 10.43 16.43
C LYS A 4 19.66 9.73 17.34
N GLU A 5 19.30 10.34 18.47
CA GLU A 5 18.30 9.78 19.40
C GLU A 5 16.91 9.66 18.74
N ILE A 6 16.57 10.58 17.84
CA ILE A 6 15.31 10.51 17.07
C ILE A 6 15.35 9.34 16.09
N GLN A 7 16.45 9.18 15.35
CA GLN A 7 16.62 8.08 14.40
C GLN A 7 16.58 6.71 15.10
N GLU A 8 17.28 6.56 16.22
CA GLU A 8 17.25 5.33 17.04
C GLU A 8 15.84 5.01 17.52
N LYS A 9 15.07 6.01 17.94
CA LYS A 9 13.67 5.83 18.35
C LYS A 9 12.76 5.40 17.19
N ILE A 10 12.95 5.96 15.99
CA ILE A 10 12.19 5.57 14.80
C ILE A 10 12.49 4.11 14.45
N VAL A 11 13.77 3.73 14.45
CA VAL A 11 14.21 2.37 14.20
C VAL A 11 13.61 1.39 15.21
N ASP A 12 13.72 1.66 16.52
CA ASP A 12 13.12 0.80 17.55
C ASP A 12 11.60 0.61 17.33
N ASN A 13 10.91 1.71 17.02
CA ASN A 13 9.48 1.64 16.70
C ASN A 13 9.20 0.75 15.48
N MET A 14 9.95 0.89 14.38
CA MET A 14 9.79 0.05 13.18
C MET A 14 10.02 -1.42 13.51
N ARG A 15 11.10 -1.75 14.26
CA ARG A 15 11.41 -3.13 14.65
C ARG A 15 10.35 -3.74 15.57
N ARG A 16 9.76 -2.94 16.45
CA ARG A 16 8.64 -3.37 17.31
C ARG A 16 7.35 -3.56 16.51
N TRP A 17 7.06 -2.67 15.58
CA TRP A 17 5.89 -2.77 14.70
C TRP A 17 5.99 -4.01 13.79
N GLN A 18 7.18 -4.30 13.24
CA GLN A 18 7.43 -5.53 12.47
C GLN A 18 7.06 -6.81 13.24
N LYS A 19 7.28 -6.86 14.57
CA LYS A 19 6.84 -8.00 15.40
C LYS A 19 5.32 -8.12 15.45
N ILE A 20 4.61 -6.99 15.46
CA ILE A 20 3.15 -6.92 15.39
C ILE A 20 2.66 -7.38 14.01
N GLU A 21 3.32 -6.97 12.91
CA GLU A 21 2.96 -7.43 11.56
C GLU A 21 3.12 -8.95 11.43
N ASN A 22 4.21 -9.53 11.95
CA ASN A 22 4.38 -10.99 11.98
C ASN A 22 3.30 -11.70 12.81
N ALA A 23 2.90 -11.12 13.95
CA ALA A 23 1.81 -11.64 14.75
C ALA A 23 0.46 -11.55 14.01
N SER A 24 0.24 -10.47 13.24
CA SER A 24 -0.93 -10.28 12.38
C SER A 24 -0.99 -11.37 11.30
N VAL A 25 0.12 -11.62 10.59
CA VAL A 25 0.24 -12.69 9.57
C VAL A 25 -0.07 -14.07 10.16
N ALA A 26 0.49 -14.38 11.33
CA ALA A 26 0.21 -15.65 11.99
C ALA A 26 -1.25 -15.73 12.46
N SER A 27 -1.84 -14.62 12.90
CA SER A 27 -3.22 -14.57 13.36
C SER A 27 -4.23 -14.77 12.22
N THR A 28 -4.04 -14.09 11.09
CA THR A 28 -4.86 -14.28 9.89
C THR A 28 -4.74 -15.72 9.37
N GLY A 29 -3.53 -16.29 9.36
CA GLY A 29 -3.30 -17.69 9.00
C GLY A 29 -4.15 -18.68 9.80
N ARG A 30 -4.23 -18.51 11.13
CA ARG A 30 -5.08 -19.35 11.99
C ARG A 30 -6.58 -19.22 11.69
N VAL A 31 -7.04 -18.04 11.26
CA VAL A 31 -8.45 -17.86 10.86
C VAL A 31 -8.70 -18.54 9.52
N ILE A 32 -7.79 -18.39 8.56
CA ILE A 32 -7.83 -19.03 7.23
C ILE A 32 -7.89 -20.56 7.36
N GLU A 33 -7.10 -21.15 8.26
CA GLU A 33 -7.11 -22.61 8.50
C GLU A 33 -8.45 -23.12 9.06
N LYS A 34 -9.18 -22.29 9.79
CA LYS A 34 -10.41 -22.68 10.49
C LYS A 34 -11.69 -22.42 9.72
N THR A 35 -11.63 -21.64 8.64
CA THR A 35 -12.82 -21.19 7.91
C THR A 35 -12.92 -21.83 6.53
N ASP A 36 -14.11 -22.38 6.25
CA ASP A 36 -14.52 -22.78 4.91
C ASP A 36 -15.30 -21.65 4.20
N ASN A 37 -15.59 -20.54 4.90
CA ASN A 37 -16.31 -19.43 4.30
C ASN A 37 -15.38 -18.64 3.35
N PRO A 38 -15.69 -18.57 2.04
CA PRO A 38 -14.81 -17.95 1.06
C PRO A 38 -14.64 -16.43 1.27
N ILE A 39 -15.65 -15.75 1.82
CA ILE A 39 -15.58 -14.31 2.09
C ILE A 39 -14.63 -14.05 3.26
N VAL A 40 -14.78 -14.80 4.35
CA VAL A 40 -13.88 -14.65 5.52
C VAL A 40 -12.44 -14.98 5.13
N ARG A 41 -12.24 -16.05 4.35
CA ARG A 41 -10.92 -16.42 3.82
C ARG A 41 -10.31 -15.28 3.02
N LEU A 42 -11.03 -14.74 2.02
CA LEU A 42 -10.54 -13.65 1.18
C LEU A 42 -10.14 -12.44 2.03
N VAL A 43 -10.99 -11.98 2.94
CA VAL A 43 -10.69 -10.82 3.79
C VAL A 43 -9.43 -11.05 4.64
N MET A 44 -9.25 -12.26 5.19
CA MET A 44 -8.04 -12.57 5.95
C MET A 44 -6.80 -12.63 5.07
N GLU A 45 -6.91 -13.11 3.84
CA GLU A 45 -5.80 -13.12 2.87
C GLU A 45 -5.40 -11.69 2.47
N LEU A 46 -6.36 -10.78 2.26
CA LEU A 46 -6.09 -9.37 1.98
C LEU A 46 -5.30 -8.73 3.13
N ILE A 47 -5.80 -8.85 4.36
CA ILE A 47 -5.13 -8.31 5.56
C ILE A 47 -3.74 -8.93 5.75
N GLN A 48 -3.61 -10.24 5.50
CA GLN A 48 -2.33 -10.93 5.62
C GLN A 48 -1.29 -10.37 4.64
N ARG A 49 -1.67 -10.14 3.38
CA ARG A 49 -0.80 -9.56 2.36
C ARG A 49 -0.39 -8.13 2.70
N ASP A 50 -1.33 -7.32 3.19
CA ASP A 50 -1.04 -5.96 3.63
C ASP A 50 -0.04 -5.95 4.78
N SER A 51 -0.20 -6.80 5.80
CA SER A 51 0.77 -6.91 6.90
C SER A 51 2.17 -7.33 6.41
N GLN A 52 2.26 -8.23 5.43
CA GLN A 52 3.55 -8.59 4.82
C GLN A 52 4.19 -7.41 4.11
N PHE A 53 3.40 -6.60 3.40
CA PHE A 53 3.90 -5.41 2.72
C PHE A 53 4.29 -4.30 3.69
N HIS A 54 3.51 -4.08 4.75
CA HIS A 54 3.83 -3.14 5.83
C HIS A 54 5.15 -3.49 6.51
N TYR A 55 5.39 -4.77 6.80
CA TYR A 55 6.67 -5.24 7.32
C TYR A 55 7.85 -4.79 6.44
N ARG A 56 7.70 -4.91 5.11
CA ARG A 56 8.71 -4.50 4.14
C ARG A 56 8.90 -2.98 4.10
N VAL A 57 7.83 -2.19 4.18
CA VAL A 57 7.91 -0.73 4.28
C VAL A 57 8.66 -0.32 5.55
N GLN A 58 8.33 -0.93 6.70
CA GLN A 58 9.00 -0.68 7.98
C GLN A 58 10.48 -1.07 7.92
N GLN A 59 10.80 -2.16 7.23
CA GLN A 59 12.19 -2.58 6.98
C GLN A 59 12.96 -1.52 6.20
N MET A 60 12.38 -1.02 5.10
CA MET A 60 12.99 0.01 4.27
C MET A 60 13.28 1.29 5.06
N ILE A 61 12.34 1.70 5.93
CA ILE A 61 12.53 2.86 6.82
C ILE A 61 13.69 2.62 7.79
N ALA A 62 13.71 1.48 8.49
CA ALA A 62 14.78 1.17 9.42
C ALA A 62 16.16 1.12 8.73
N ASP A 63 16.24 0.43 7.59
CA ASP A 63 17.49 0.25 6.85
C ASP A 63 18.05 1.57 6.29
N SER A 64 17.16 2.50 5.91
CA SER A 64 17.52 3.86 5.48
C SER A 64 18.21 4.70 6.56
N LEU A 65 17.98 4.35 7.83
CA LEU A 65 18.52 5.07 8.99
C LEU A 65 19.73 4.33 9.60
N GLU A 66 19.77 3.00 9.50
CA GLU A 66 20.82 2.19 10.13
C GLU A 66 22.02 1.87 9.24
N SER A 67 21.81 1.68 7.92
CA SER A 67 22.80 0.96 7.10
C SER A 67 23.13 1.62 5.76
N LYS A 68 22.14 2.02 4.97
CA LYS A 68 22.34 2.50 3.61
C LYS A 68 21.61 3.82 3.42
N ALA A 69 22.31 4.81 2.88
CA ALA A 69 21.64 5.95 2.29
C ALA A 69 20.79 5.44 1.14
N ILE A 70 19.47 5.51 1.30
CA ILE A 70 18.52 5.24 0.23
C ILE A 70 18.38 6.55 -0.54
N ALA A 71 18.91 6.56 -1.76
CA ALA A 71 18.76 7.66 -2.68
C ALA A 71 17.95 7.19 -3.89
N LEU A 72 17.07 8.07 -4.38
CA LEU A 72 16.43 7.95 -5.67
C LEU A 72 16.98 9.11 -6.50
N SER A 73 17.71 8.81 -7.57
CA SER A 73 18.25 9.84 -8.45
C SER A 73 17.20 10.29 -9.49
N PRO A 74 17.34 11.52 -10.03
CA PRO A 74 16.45 11.99 -11.08
C PRO A 74 16.49 11.12 -12.35
N ASP A 75 17.65 10.55 -12.68
CA ASP A 75 17.84 9.67 -13.83
C ASP A 75 17.15 8.32 -13.62
N GLU A 76 17.35 7.66 -12.47
CA GLU A 76 16.67 6.40 -12.13
C GLU A 76 15.14 6.55 -12.16
N LEU A 77 14.63 7.69 -11.68
CA LEU A 77 13.20 7.96 -11.74
C LEU A 77 12.74 8.28 -13.17
N GLY A 78 13.54 9.00 -13.94
CA GLY A 78 13.28 9.34 -15.34
C GLY A 78 13.16 8.11 -16.23
N ASP A 79 14.04 7.12 -16.04
CA ASP A 79 14.09 5.88 -16.82
C ASP A 79 12.78 5.06 -16.75
N VAL A 80 12.05 5.17 -15.64
CA VAL A 80 10.80 4.43 -15.40
C VAL A 80 9.55 5.31 -15.43
N TRP A 81 9.71 6.65 -15.52
CA TRP A 81 8.58 7.57 -15.32
C TRP A 81 7.46 7.37 -16.33
N GLY A 82 7.80 7.15 -17.61
CA GLY A 82 6.79 6.86 -18.64
C GLY A 82 5.95 5.62 -18.31
N MET A 83 6.55 4.58 -17.73
CA MET A 83 5.83 3.37 -17.31
C MET A 83 4.91 3.64 -16.11
N ILE A 84 5.32 4.53 -15.20
CA ILE A 84 4.49 4.96 -14.07
C ILE A 84 3.29 5.77 -14.58
N GLU A 85 3.49 6.67 -15.55
CA GLU A 85 2.40 7.41 -16.19
C GLU A 85 1.42 6.49 -16.94
N ASP A 86 1.93 5.46 -17.60
CA ASP A 86 1.11 4.42 -18.23
C ASP A 86 0.25 3.70 -17.18
N HIS A 87 0.83 3.37 -16.02
CA HIS A 87 0.13 2.74 -14.92
C HIS A 87 -0.94 3.64 -14.30
N ILE A 88 -0.67 4.94 -14.10
CA ILE A 88 -1.67 5.91 -13.62
C ILE A 88 -2.91 5.91 -14.54
N ARG A 89 -2.72 5.86 -15.86
CA ARG A 89 -3.83 5.80 -16.82
C ARG A 89 -4.60 4.47 -16.78
N LEU A 90 -3.98 3.39 -16.31
CA LEU A 90 -4.68 2.13 -16.05
C LEU A 90 -5.53 2.24 -14.77
N GLU A 91 -5.00 2.88 -13.73
CA GLU A 91 -5.70 3.10 -12.45
C GLU A 91 -6.94 4.00 -12.60
N GLU A 92 -6.92 4.97 -13.52
CA GLU A 92 -8.11 5.76 -13.84
C GLU A 92 -9.25 4.87 -14.36
N LYS A 93 -8.93 3.88 -15.21
CA LYS A 93 -9.91 2.95 -15.77
C LYS A 93 -10.42 1.95 -14.74
N THR A 94 -9.59 1.51 -13.79
CA THR A 94 -10.03 0.61 -12.71
C THR A 94 -11.03 1.31 -11.80
N VAL A 95 -10.80 2.59 -11.48
CA VAL A 95 -11.75 3.44 -10.73
C VAL A 95 -13.08 3.59 -11.47
N GLU A 96 -13.05 3.89 -12.77
CA GLU A 96 -14.27 3.99 -13.60
C GLU A 96 -15.08 2.69 -13.56
N LEU A 97 -14.42 1.54 -13.79
CA LEU A 97 -15.07 0.23 -13.76
C LEU A 97 -15.69 -0.09 -12.39
N ALA A 98 -15.00 0.24 -11.29
CA ALA A 98 -15.52 0.05 -9.94
C ALA A 98 -16.76 0.92 -9.67
N GLN A 99 -16.74 2.18 -10.12
CA GLN A 99 -17.87 3.09 -10.00
C GLN A 99 -19.08 2.65 -10.82
N GLU A 100 -18.86 2.21 -12.07
CA GLU A 100 -19.90 1.65 -12.93
C GLU A 100 -20.55 0.41 -12.30
N ALA A 101 -19.73 -0.50 -11.75
CA ALA A 101 -20.21 -1.69 -11.07
C ALA A 101 -21.06 -1.34 -9.82
N LEU A 102 -20.61 -0.40 -9.00
CA LEU A 102 -21.37 0.08 -7.83
C LEU A 102 -22.68 0.76 -8.25
N ALA A 103 -22.68 1.54 -9.33
CA ALA A 103 -23.89 2.16 -9.86
C ALA A 103 -24.91 1.11 -10.33
N ALA A 104 -24.46 0.02 -10.95
CA ALA A 104 -25.31 -1.09 -11.38
C ALA A 104 -25.96 -1.84 -10.20
N LEU A 105 -25.35 -1.81 -9.01
CA LEU A 105 -25.91 -2.39 -7.79
C LEU A 105 -26.96 -1.51 -7.10
N LYS A 106 -27.14 -0.25 -7.52
CA LYS A 106 -28.06 0.69 -6.85
C LYS A 106 -29.50 0.13 -6.79
N GLY A 107 -30.05 0.08 -5.58
CA GLY A 107 -31.39 -0.45 -5.32
C GLY A 107 -31.48 -1.99 -5.37
N LYS A 108 -30.35 -2.70 -5.44
CA LYS A 108 -30.27 -4.17 -5.35
C LYS A 108 -29.80 -4.58 -3.95
N LYS A 109 -30.12 -5.80 -3.53
CA LYS A 109 -29.67 -6.38 -2.24
C LYS A 109 -28.47 -7.30 -2.46
N MET A 110 -27.36 -6.76 -2.95
CA MET A 110 -26.13 -7.51 -3.27
C MET A 110 -24.98 -7.12 -2.33
N LEU A 111 -25.19 -7.31 -1.03
CA LEU A 111 -24.34 -6.77 0.03
C LEU A 111 -22.88 -7.23 -0.04
N VAL A 112 -22.62 -8.49 -0.41
CA VAL A 112 -21.26 -9.03 -0.51
C VAL A 112 -20.51 -8.38 -1.67
N GLN A 113 -21.15 -8.28 -2.84
CA GLN A 113 -20.56 -7.66 -4.01
C GLN A 113 -20.32 -6.16 -3.79
N GLU A 114 -21.29 -5.48 -3.19
CA GLU A 114 -21.16 -4.06 -2.83
C GLU A 114 -19.98 -3.84 -1.87
N TYR A 115 -19.84 -4.68 -0.84
CA TYR A 115 -18.69 -4.62 0.07
C TYR A 115 -17.35 -4.81 -0.66
N LEU A 116 -17.24 -5.84 -1.52
CA LEU A 116 -15.99 -6.13 -2.23
C LEU A 116 -15.65 -5.07 -3.30
N LEU A 117 -16.66 -4.50 -3.97
CA LEU A 117 -16.45 -3.42 -4.92
C LEU A 117 -16.01 -2.11 -4.23
N ASN A 118 -16.57 -1.81 -3.05
CA ASN A 118 -16.10 -0.68 -2.26
C ASN A 118 -14.65 -0.89 -1.80
N TYR A 119 -14.28 -2.09 -1.37
CA TYR A 119 -12.88 -2.43 -1.05
C TYR A 119 -11.94 -2.17 -2.24
N LEU A 120 -12.29 -2.64 -3.44
CA LEU A 120 -11.50 -2.41 -4.64
C LEU A 120 -11.37 -0.90 -4.93
N LEU A 121 -12.48 -0.16 -4.90
CA LEU A 121 -12.46 1.29 -5.14
C LEU A 121 -11.58 2.03 -4.12
N GLU A 122 -11.64 1.66 -2.84
CA GLU A 122 -10.78 2.24 -1.80
C GLU A 122 -9.30 1.98 -2.07
N ASP A 123 -8.95 0.80 -2.59
CA ASP A 123 -7.57 0.42 -2.92
C ASP A 123 -7.03 1.21 -4.11
N GLU A 124 -7.79 1.36 -5.20
CA GLU A 124 -7.34 2.14 -6.36
C GLU A 124 -7.23 3.64 -6.01
N LEU A 125 -8.13 4.16 -5.17
CA LEU A 125 -8.01 5.52 -4.65
C LEU A 125 -6.78 5.69 -3.73
N LYS A 126 -6.37 4.64 -3.02
CA LYS A 126 -5.11 4.62 -2.25
C LYS A 126 -3.92 4.64 -3.21
N HIS A 127 -3.92 3.83 -4.28
CA HIS A 127 -2.86 3.80 -5.29
C HIS A 127 -2.65 5.17 -5.93
N ASN A 128 -3.73 5.84 -6.34
CA ASN A 128 -3.67 7.19 -6.90
C ASN A 128 -3.01 8.20 -5.95
N LYS A 129 -3.30 8.14 -4.65
CA LYS A 129 -2.66 9.02 -3.65
C LYS A 129 -1.16 8.72 -3.48
N ILE A 130 -0.76 7.45 -3.52
CA ILE A 130 0.64 7.05 -3.44
C ILE A 130 1.42 7.56 -4.66
N LEU A 131 0.84 7.45 -5.85
CA LEU A 131 1.46 7.91 -7.10
C LEU A 131 1.54 9.44 -7.18
N ASP A 132 0.53 10.17 -6.71
CA ASP A 132 0.57 11.64 -6.57
C ASP A 132 1.71 12.10 -5.64
N HIS A 133 1.93 11.39 -4.52
CA HIS A 133 3.07 11.67 -3.66
C HIS A 133 4.41 11.43 -4.35
N LEU A 134 4.52 10.37 -5.16
CA LEU A 134 5.74 10.10 -5.94
C LEU A 134 5.98 11.19 -7.00
N GLN A 135 4.92 11.69 -7.64
CA GLN A 135 5.01 12.82 -8.57
C GLN A 135 5.50 14.10 -7.90
N LYS A 136 5.07 14.38 -6.67
CA LYS A 136 5.57 15.51 -5.88
C LYS A 136 7.06 15.37 -5.54
N ILE A 137 7.51 14.14 -5.24
CA ILE A 137 8.94 13.86 -5.06
C ILE A 137 9.71 14.16 -6.34
N LYS A 138 9.23 13.68 -7.49
CA LYS A 138 9.83 13.99 -8.81
C LYS A 138 9.94 15.49 -9.06
N ALA A 139 8.86 16.24 -8.82
CA ALA A 139 8.85 17.69 -9.03
C ALA A 139 9.90 18.40 -8.16
N GLY A 140 10.06 17.96 -6.91
CA GLY A 140 11.10 18.48 -6.00
C GLY A 140 12.53 18.14 -6.41
N MET A 141 12.74 17.09 -7.20
CA MET A 141 14.07 16.70 -7.71
C MET A 141 14.56 17.55 -8.88
N TYR A 142 13.65 18.27 -9.58
CA TYR A 142 13.97 19.13 -10.71
C TYR A 142 13.55 20.60 -10.43
N PRO A 143 14.21 21.32 -9.52
CA PRO A 143 13.79 22.67 -9.11
C PRO A 143 13.93 23.76 -10.20
N TYR A 144 14.42 23.43 -11.39
CA TYR A 144 14.68 24.37 -12.50
C TYR A 144 14.16 23.89 -13.88
N ALA A 145 13.31 22.86 -13.93
CA ALA A 145 12.71 22.38 -15.18
C ALA A 145 11.37 23.06 -15.47
#